data_AF-A0AAJ1R6T0-F1
#
_entry.id   AF-A0AAJ1R6T0-F1
#
_cell.length_a   1.000
_cell.length_b   1.000
_cell.length_c   1.000
_cell.angle_alpha   90.00
_cell.angle_beta   90.00
_cell.angle_gamma   90.00
#
_symmetry.space_group_name_H-M   'P 1'
#
loop_
_entity.id
_entity.type
_entity.pdbx_description
1 polymer ?
#
loop_
_entity_poly.entity_id
_entity_poly.type
_entity_poly.pdbx_seq_one_letter_code
_entity_poly.pdbx_strand_id
1 'polypeptide(L)'
;LRHQDYINEKTINLETERYWYTHKLIRRSYFTIKRALPNMFHYLENPNIPKTTNGIEGYFSHLKNHLDLHRGLTLKNRINFIKWYIYFSNEK
;
A
#
# COMPACT_ATOMS: atom_id res chain seq x y z
N LEU A 1 6.77 2.00 25.61
CA LEU A 1 6.94 2.95 24.48
C LEU A 1 6.68 4.35 25.00
N ARG A 2 7.61 5.31 24.81
CA ARG A 2 7.54 6.67 25.37
C ARG A 2 6.23 7.44 25.08
N HIS A 3 5.56 7.13 23.97
CA HIS A 3 4.35 7.85 23.50
C HIS A 3 3.13 6.94 23.35
N GLN A 4 3.09 5.83 24.09
CA GLN A 4 2.01 4.84 23.96
C GLN A 4 0.65 5.42 24.32
N ASP A 5 0.58 6.24 25.37
CA ASP A 5 -0.69 6.82 25.84
C ASP A 5 -1.25 7.80 24.80
N TYR A 6 -0.39 8.64 24.23
CA TYR A 6 -0.76 9.56 23.15
C TYR A 6 -1.32 8.79 21.92
N ILE A 7 -0.64 7.74 21.46
CA ILE A 7 -1.11 6.95 20.29
C ILE A 7 -2.43 6.19 20.58
N ASN A 8 -2.71 5.90 21.85
CA ASN A 8 -3.89 5.17 22.30
C ASN A 8 -5.02 6.10 22.79
N GLU A 9 -4.82 7.40 22.81
CA GLU A 9 -5.82 8.38 23.22
C GLU A 9 -7.10 8.23 22.39
N LYS A 10 -8.25 8.28 23.07
CA LYS A 10 -9.57 8.13 22.48
C LYS A 10 -10.43 9.33 22.81
N THR A 11 -11.10 9.85 21.81
CA THR A 11 -12.19 10.81 21.96
C THR A 11 -13.50 10.04 21.98
N ILE A 12 -14.38 10.37 22.94
CA ILE A 12 -15.69 9.74 23.12
C ILE A 12 -16.76 10.76 22.77
N ASN A 13 -17.79 10.34 22.04
CA ASN A 13 -19.01 11.08 21.85
C ASN A 13 -19.94 10.79 23.03
N LEU A 14 -20.29 11.82 23.80
CA LEU A 14 -21.06 11.69 25.04
C LEU A 14 -22.54 11.31 24.81
N GLU A 15 -23.09 11.60 23.64
CA GLU A 15 -24.49 11.31 23.31
C GLU A 15 -24.70 9.87 22.83
N THR A 16 -23.69 9.30 22.18
CA THR A 16 -23.77 7.97 21.53
C THR A 16 -22.85 6.93 22.18
N GLU A 17 -22.03 7.33 23.15
CA GLU A 17 -20.98 6.53 23.81
C GLU A 17 -19.92 5.93 22.86
N ARG A 18 -19.96 6.31 21.58
CA ARG A 18 -19.00 5.85 20.58
C ARG A 18 -17.66 6.54 20.77
N TYR A 19 -16.57 5.82 20.54
CA TYR A 19 -15.22 6.38 20.60
C TYR A 19 -14.49 6.28 19.26
N TRP A 20 -13.49 7.14 19.08
CA TRP A 20 -12.47 6.99 18.05
C TRP A 20 -11.10 7.35 18.61
N TYR A 21 -10.04 6.80 18.02
CA TYR A 21 -8.69 7.26 18.35
C TYR A 21 -8.53 8.72 17.99
N THR A 22 -8.04 9.53 18.90
CA THR A 22 -7.85 10.98 18.71
C THR A 22 -6.84 11.24 17.59
N HIS A 23 -5.71 10.53 17.61
CA HIS A 23 -4.61 10.68 16.65
C HIS A 23 -4.62 9.64 15.53
N LYS A 24 -5.74 9.55 14.78
CA LYS A 24 -5.96 8.49 13.77
C LYS A 24 -4.81 8.34 12.77
N LEU A 25 -4.33 9.45 12.22
CA LEU A 25 -3.29 9.44 11.18
C LEU A 25 -1.95 9.00 11.73
N ILE A 26 -1.52 9.55 12.87
CA ILE A 26 -0.26 9.19 13.54
C ILE A 26 -0.29 7.71 13.93
N ARG A 27 -1.38 7.27 14.54
CA ARG A 27 -1.58 5.86 14.90
C ARG A 27 -1.47 4.96 13.67
N ARG A 28 -2.16 5.31 12.57
CA ARG A 28 -2.12 4.55 11.31
C ARG A 28 -0.69 4.45 10.78
N SER A 29 0.02 5.57 10.66
CA SER A 29 1.41 5.61 10.18
C SER A 29 2.34 4.78 11.07
N TYR A 30 2.22 4.91 12.39
CA TYR A 30 3.01 4.13 13.35
C TYR A 30 2.81 2.62 13.15
N PHE A 31 1.57 2.15 13.07
CA PHE A 31 1.30 0.73 12.87
C PHE A 31 1.72 0.22 11.50
N THR A 32 1.61 1.05 10.45
CA THR A 32 2.15 0.72 9.12
C THR A 32 3.65 0.48 9.20
N ILE A 33 4.41 1.42 9.77
CA ILE A 33 5.87 1.27 9.93
C ILE A 33 6.17 0.05 10.80
N LYS A 34 5.52 -0.08 11.97
CA LYS A 34 5.75 -1.20 12.90
C LYS A 34 5.55 -2.56 12.24
N ARG A 35 4.52 -2.70 11.40
CA ARG A 35 4.25 -3.95 10.66
C ARG A 35 5.23 -4.18 9.52
N ALA A 36 5.73 -3.12 8.90
CA ALA A 36 6.71 -3.21 7.82
C ALA A 36 8.14 -3.48 8.33
N LEU A 37 8.48 -3.06 9.56
CA LEU A 37 9.82 -3.12 10.15
C LEU A 37 10.58 -4.45 9.90
N PRO A 38 9.98 -5.65 10.08
CA PRO A 38 10.69 -6.91 9.87
C PRO A 38 11.23 -7.09 8.44
N ASN A 39 10.61 -6.44 7.45
CA ASN A 39 10.96 -6.59 6.04
C ASN A 39 11.45 -5.29 5.39
N MET A 40 11.45 -4.18 6.12
CA MET A 40 11.67 -2.84 5.55
C MET A 40 13.10 -2.64 5.03
N PHE A 41 14.06 -3.41 5.55
CA PHE A 41 15.50 -3.20 5.33
C PHE A 41 16.21 -4.37 4.64
N HIS A 42 15.48 -5.33 4.07
CA HIS A 42 16.08 -6.49 3.37
C HIS A 42 17.02 -6.11 2.21
N TYR A 43 16.84 -4.92 1.61
CA TYR A 43 17.72 -4.39 0.57
C TYR A 43 19.15 -4.07 1.06
N LEU A 44 19.37 -3.96 2.37
CA LEU A 44 20.71 -3.76 2.94
C LEU A 44 21.55 -5.04 2.88
N GLU A 45 20.90 -6.20 2.96
CA GLU A 45 21.56 -7.51 2.98
C GLU A 45 21.51 -8.22 1.63
N ASN A 46 20.46 -7.98 0.84
CA ASN A 46 20.26 -8.61 -0.46
C ASN A 46 20.33 -7.57 -1.60
N PRO A 47 21.44 -7.55 -2.39
CA PRO A 47 21.60 -6.59 -3.48
C PRO A 47 20.60 -6.80 -4.64
N ASN A 48 19.94 -7.95 -4.71
CA ASN A 48 18.88 -8.19 -5.69
C ASN A 48 17.57 -7.47 -5.35
N ILE A 49 17.42 -6.97 -4.12
CA ILE A 49 16.25 -6.19 -3.70
C ILE A 49 16.57 -4.71 -3.90
N PRO A 50 15.82 -3.98 -4.75
CA PRO A 50 16.03 -2.56 -4.94
C PRO A 50 15.80 -1.75 -3.65
N LYS A 51 16.61 -0.72 -3.43
CA LYS A 51 16.47 0.23 -2.32
C LYS A 51 15.22 1.14 -2.41
N THR A 52 14.60 1.23 -3.59
CA THR A 52 13.39 2.05 -3.83
C THR A 52 12.34 1.25 -4.58
N THR A 53 11.08 1.68 -4.44
CA THR A 53 9.92 1.10 -5.15
C THR A 53 9.75 1.64 -6.57
N ASN A 54 10.64 2.52 -7.05
CA ASN A 54 10.52 3.22 -8.34
C ASN A 54 10.28 2.28 -9.52
N GLY A 55 10.95 1.13 -9.57
CA GLY A 55 10.78 0.17 -10.66
C GLY A 55 9.36 -0.42 -10.71
N ILE A 56 8.84 -0.81 -9.54
CA ILE A 56 7.49 -1.37 -9.41
C ILE A 56 6.43 -0.28 -9.65
N GLU A 57 6.62 0.92 -9.11
CA GLU A 57 5.72 2.06 -9.29
C GLU A 57 5.66 2.51 -10.75
N GLY A 58 6.81 2.56 -11.44
CA GLY A 58 6.89 2.84 -12.87
C GLY A 58 6.12 1.80 -13.68
N TYR A 59 6.39 0.50 -13.45
CA TYR A 59 5.69 -0.60 -14.10
C TYR A 59 4.17 -0.50 -13.95
N PHE A 60 3.68 -0.34 -12.70
CA PHE A 60 2.24 -0.24 -12.46
C PHE A 60 1.61 1.06 -12.97
N SER A 61 2.38 2.15 -13.06
CA SER A 61 1.93 3.39 -13.71
C SER A 61 1.68 3.16 -15.20
N HIS A 62 2.61 2.48 -15.89
CA HIS A 62 2.40 2.11 -17.29
C HIS A 62 1.20 1.18 -17.48
N LEU A 63 1.06 0.15 -16.65
CA LEU A 63 -0.11 -0.75 -16.71
C LEU A 63 -1.43 0.01 -16.52
N LYS A 64 -1.50 0.91 -15.53
CA LYS A 64 -2.71 1.71 -15.27
C LYS A 64 -3.05 2.61 -16.45
N ASN A 65 -2.06 3.25 -17.08
CA ASN A 65 -2.30 4.06 -18.27
C ASN A 65 -2.91 3.25 -19.42
N HIS A 66 -2.43 2.01 -19.65
CA HIS A 66 -3.01 1.15 -20.67
C HIS A 66 -4.44 0.70 -20.30
N LEU A 67 -4.70 0.37 -19.03
CA LEU A 67 -6.04 0.06 -18.55
C LEU A 67 -7.00 1.24 -18.68
N ASP A 68 -6.51 2.46 -18.46
CA ASP A 68 -7.29 3.69 -18.55
C ASP A 68 -7.64 4.07 -20.00
N LEU A 69 -6.95 3.51 -21.01
CA LEU A 69 -7.41 3.57 -22.40
C LEU A 69 -8.62 2.64 -22.64
N HIS A 70 -8.82 1.64 -21.78
CA HIS A 70 -9.84 0.61 -21.89
C HIS A 70 -10.82 0.62 -20.70
N ARG A 71 -11.31 1.80 -20.29
CA ARG A 71 -12.20 1.95 -19.11
C ARG A 71 -13.51 1.17 -19.21
N GLY A 72 -13.96 0.83 -20.42
CA GLY A 72 -15.20 0.09 -20.66
C GLY A 72 -15.09 -1.43 -20.49
N LEU A 73 -13.92 -1.97 -20.10
CA LEU A 73 -13.77 -3.41 -19.90
C LEU A 73 -14.62 -3.90 -18.74
N THR A 74 -15.32 -5.01 -18.96
CA THR A 74 -15.91 -5.78 -17.86
C THR A 74 -14.81 -6.26 -16.90
N LEU A 75 -15.18 -6.56 -15.65
CA LEU A 75 -14.22 -7.05 -14.65
C LEU A 75 -13.44 -8.27 -15.16
N LYS A 76 -14.11 -9.22 -15.84
CA LYS A 76 -13.49 -10.40 -16.43
C LYS A 76 -12.41 -10.02 -17.45
N ASN A 77 -12.73 -9.11 -18.37
CA ASN A 77 -11.79 -8.70 -19.39
C ASN A 77 -10.66 -7.84 -18.83
N ARG A 78 -10.91 -7.04 -17.78
CA ARG A 78 -9.88 -6.28 -17.06
C ARG A 78 -8.86 -7.21 -16.39
N ILE A 79 -9.33 -8.29 -15.74
CA ILE A 79 -8.45 -9.30 -15.16
C ILE A 79 -7.62 -9.99 -16.25
N ASN A 80 -8.25 -10.40 -17.36
CA ASN A 80 -7.54 -11.03 -18.48
C ASN A 80 -6.52 -10.08 -19.12
N PHE A 81 -6.84 -8.79 -19.27
CA PHE A 81 -5.91 -7.78 -19.75
C PHE A 81 -4.65 -7.72 -18.88
N ILE A 82 -4.81 -7.64 -17.55
CA ILE A 82 -3.67 -7.59 -16.62
C ILE A 82 -2.82 -8.86 -16.72
N LYS A 83 -3.44 -10.04 -16.82
CA LYS A 83 -2.72 -11.32 -16.98
C LYS A 83 -1.87 -11.34 -18.24
N TRP A 84 -2.47 -11.00 -19.38
CA TRP A 84 -1.76 -10.94 -20.66
C TRP A 84 -0.69 -9.86 -20.66
N TYR A 85 -0.96 -8.68 -20.09
CA TYR A 85 0.04 -7.62 -19.96
C TYR A 85 1.27 -8.09 -19.19
N ILE A 86 1.09 -8.75 -18.05
CA ILE A 86 2.20 -9.30 -17.24
C ILE A 86 2.95 -10.38 -18.02
N TYR A 87 2.23 -11.30 -18.65
CA TYR A 87 2.83 -12.38 -19.46
C TYR A 87 3.74 -11.81 -20.56
N PHE A 88 3.20 -10.93 -21.42
CA PHE A 88 3.97 -10.35 -22.52
C PHE A 88 5.06 -9.36 -22.10
N SER A 89 4.94 -8.74 -20.92
CA SER A 89 5.98 -7.85 -20.40
C SER A 89 7.18 -8.60 -19.83
N ASN A 90 6.98 -9.85 -19.39
CA ASN A 90 8.03 -10.69 -18.78
C ASN A 90 8.70 -11.66 -19.78
N GLU A 91 8.14 -11.87 -20.97
CA GLU A 91 8.75 -12.72 -22.02
C GLU A 91 9.76 -11.97 -22.92
N LYS A 92 10.03 -10.69 -22.65
CA LYS A 92 11.08 -9.91 -23.32
C LYS A 92 12.38 -9.98 -22.56
#